data_AF-A0A9E6EN79-F1
#
_entry.id   AF-A0A9E6EN79-F1
#
_cell.length_a   1.000
_cell.length_b   1.000
_cell.length_c   1.000
_cell.angle_alpha   90.00
_cell.angle_beta   90.00
_cell.angle_gamma   90.00
#
_symmetry.space_group_name_H-M   'P 1'
#
loop_
_entity.id
_entity.type
_entity.pdbx_description
1 polymer ?
#
loop_
_entity_poly.entity_id
_entity_poly.type
_entity_poly.pdbx_seq_one_letter_code
_entity_poly.pdbx_strand_id
1 'polypeptide(L)'
;MKLTLLGLALSLPVLAQAPPPALRNPAFLEGAPGELPKGWFLPKASVDAGFHAGIEEDLSLPGGRCVAIRREKGSGAFGNLMQAVDAGPFRGKRIRLRTRMRVEGTGGVGQAWLRVDREDGSMGFFDNMQDRVVTASAWTDGTIVGDVAANAKTVNIGAFFLGGRGVLRVAPFTLEILGDTPAVHAQPARALTERGLANLAAFTRALGYIRFFHPSDAAASANWNRLAILGARAAEGATSAPDLASRLQKFFVPWA
;
A
#
# COMPACT_ATOMS: atom_id res chain seq x y z
N MET A 1 -67.80 11.43 7.65
CA MET A 1 -66.93 10.48 6.91
C MET A 1 -65.50 10.98 7.01
N LYS A 2 -64.66 10.34 7.83
CA LYS A 2 -63.23 10.71 8.03
C LYS A 2 -62.41 10.07 6.91
N LEU A 3 -61.74 10.86 6.08
CA LEU A 3 -60.78 10.40 5.08
C LEU A 3 -59.40 10.27 5.75
N THR A 4 -58.91 9.05 5.89
CA THR A 4 -57.57 8.75 6.39
C THR A 4 -56.60 8.73 5.20
N LEU A 5 -55.66 9.68 5.15
CA LEU A 5 -54.58 9.70 4.15
C LEU A 5 -53.50 8.68 4.57
N LEU A 6 -53.33 7.62 3.78
CA LEU A 6 -52.25 6.64 3.96
C LEU A 6 -51.03 7.12 3.16
N GLY A 7 -50.00 7.62 3.85
CA GLY A 7 -48.72 7.97 3.23
C GLY A 7 -47.89 6.73 2.93
N LEU A 8 -47.74 6.39 1.64
CA LEU A 8 -46.82 5.34 1.18
C LEU A 8 -45.39 5.90 1.19
N ALA A 9 -44.56 5.46 2.14
CA ALA A 9 -43.12 5.70 2.10
C ALA A 9 -42.47 4.70 1.14
N LEU A 10 -42.07 5.18 -0.04
CA LEU A 10 -41.24 4.43 -0.99
C LEU A 10 -39.79 4.42 -0.50
N SER A 11 -39.35 3.31 0.11
CA SER A 11 -37.93 3.05 0.35
C SER A 11 -37.28 2.60 -0.96
N LEU A 12 -36.43 3.46 -1.52
CA LEU A 12 -35.57 3.07 -2.64
C LEU A 12 -34.51 2.09 -2.11
N PRO A 13 -34.34 0.91 -2.72
CA PRO A 13 -33.24 0.02 -2.36
C PRO A 13 -31.93 0.70 -2.76
N VAL A 14 -30.99 0.80 -1.81
CA VAL A 14 -29.59 1.07 -2.15
C VAL A 14 -29.13 -0.09 -3.01
N LEU A 15 -28.95 0.15 -4.30
CA LEU A 15 -28.25 -0.78 -5.18
C LEU A 15 -26.83 -0.91 -4.62
N ALA A 16 -26.55 -2.06 -3.99
CA ALA A 16 -25.18 -2.44 -3.67
C ALA A 16 -24.40 -2.43 -4.98
N GLN A 17 -23.49 -1.47 -5.12
CA GLN A 17 -22.55 -1.42 -6.23
C GLN A 17 -21.79 -2.76 -6.21
N ALA A 18 -21.80 -3.49 -7.33
CA ALA A 18 -20.99 -4.69 -7.46
C ALA A 18 -19.55 -4.36 -7.04
N PRO A 19 -18.88 -5.21 -6.25
CA PRO A 19 -17.52 -4.94 -5.82
C PRO A 19 -16.65 -4.70 -7.08
N PRO A 20 -15.77 -3.69 -7.05
CA PRO A 20 -14.86 -3.43 -8.17
C PRO A 20 -14.10 -4.70 -8.52
N PRO A 21 -13.78 -4.97 -9.81
CA PRO A 21 -13.06 -6.16 -10.24
C PRO A 21 -11.94 -6.54 -9.29
N ALA A 22 -12.19 -7.59 -8.51
CA ALA A 22 -11.24 -8.13 -7.58
C ALA A 22 -10.10 -8.79 -8.37
N LEU A 23 -8.95 -8.93 -7.72
CA LEU A 23 -7.94 -9.89 -8.16
C LEU A 23 -8.61 -11.23 -8.51
N ARG A 24 -8.21 -11.90 -9.59
CA ARG A 24 -8.75 -13.24 -9.88
C ARG A 24 -8.14 -14.25 -8.91
N ASN A 25 -8.98 -15.14 -8.38
CA ASN A 25 -8.58 -16.22 -7.48
C ASN A 25 -7.56 -15.82 -6.38
N PRO A 26 -7.79 -14.74 -5.61
CA PRO A 26 -6.79 -14.21 -4.69
C PRO A 26 -6.63 -15.07 -3.44
N ALA A 27 -7.62 -15.93 -3.16
CA ALA A 27 -7.60 -16.93 -2.10
C ALA A 27 -7.06 -18.30 -2.55
N PHE A 28 -6.68 -18.43 -3.83
CA PHE A 28 -6.12 -19.66 -4.41
C PHE A 28 -7.04 -20.89 -4.25
N LEU A 29 -8.36 -20.67 -4.24
CA LEU A 29 -9.37 -21.72 -4.10
C LEU A 29 -9.69 -22.40 -5.44
N GLU A 30 -9.36 -21.76 -6.56
CA GLU A 30 -9.56 -22.33 -7.90
C GLU A 30 -8.27 -22.95 -8.44
N GLY A 31 -8.24 -24.28 -8.55
CA GLY A 31 -7.09 -25.08 -9.01
C GLY A 31 -6.78 -26.22 -8.05
N ALA A 32 -6.08 -27.24 -8.52
CA ALA A 32 -5.64 -28.36 -7.68
C ALA A 32 -4.27 -28.06 -7.03
N PRO A 33 -3.93 -28.71 -5.89
CA PRO A 33 -2.57 -28.69 -5.35
C PRO A 33 -1.51 -29.00 -6.41
N GLY A 34 -0.44 -28.21 -6.44
CA GLY A 34 0.64 -28.30 -7.41
C GLY A 34 0.39 -27.55 -8.72
N GLU A 35 -0.84 -27.18 -9.05
CA GLU A 35 -1.14 -26.35 -10.22
C GLU A 35 -0.87 -24.87 -9.95
N LEU A 36 -0.56 -24.11 -11.01
CA LEU A 36 -0.58 -22.66 -10.94
C LEU A 36 -2.01 -22.16 -10.66
N PRO A 37 -2.21 -21.22 -9.72
CA PRO A 37 -3.54 -20.69 -9.47
C PRO A 37 -4.12 -20.04 -10.72
N LYS A 38 -5.38 -20.36 -11.02
CA LYS A 38 -6.07 -19.76 -12.19
C LYS A 38 -6.03 -18.24 -12.11
N GLY A 39 -5.66 -17.57 -13.21
CA GLY A 39 -5.54 -16.11 -13.29
C GLY A 39 -4.16 -15.56 -12.86
N TRP A 40 -3.34 -16.38 -12.21
CA TRP A 40 -1.96 -16.05 -11.86
C TRP A 40 -1.00 -16.72 -12.84
N PHE A 41 0.15 -16.10 -13.06
CA PHE A 41 1.16 -16.68 -13.92
C PHE A 41 2.56 -16.52 -13.32
N LEU A 42 3.43 -17.46 -13.72
CA LEU A 42 4.85 -17.42 -13.47
C LEU A 42 5.54 -17.09 -14.81
N PRO A 43 6.22 -15.93 -14.95
CA PRO A 43 6.88 -15.55 -16.19
C PRO A 43 7.86 -16.62 -16.66
N LYS A 44 8.01 -16.76 -17.99
CA LYS A 44 8.96 -17.72 -18.59
C LYS A 44 10.39 -17.54 -18.06
N ALA A 45 10.84 -16.31 -17.86
CA ALA A 45 12.16 -16.04 -17.28
C ALA A 45 12.34 -16.63 -15.87
N SER A 46 11.28 -16.67 -15.06
CA SER A 46 11.31 -17.35 -13.75
C SER A 46 11.37 -18.86 -13.90
N VAL A 47 10.60 -19.44 -14.82
CA VAL A 47 10.65 -20.88 -15.11
C VAL A 47 12.03 -21.30 -15.62
N ASP A 48 12.58 -20.56 -16.58
CA ASP A 48 13.91 -20.81 -17.15
C ASP A 48 15.03 -20.66 -16.11
N ALA A 49 14.82 -19.84 -15.07
CA ALA A 49 15.72 -19.70 -13.93
C ALA A 49 15.56 -20.82 -12.86
N GLY A 50 14.71 -21.82 -13.12
CA GLY A 50 14.49 -22.99 -12.27
C GLY A 50 13.46 -22.78 -11.17
N PHE A 51 12.58 -21.79 -11.30
CA PHE A 51 11.48 -21.60 -10.36
C PHE A 51 10.23 -22.38 -10.80
N HIS A 52 9.54 -22.94 -9.83
CA HIS A 52 8.22 -23.53 -9.99
C HIS A 52 7.26 -22.90 -8.98
N ALA A 53 6.00 -22.73 -9.37
CA ALA A 53 4.97 -22.27 -8.45
C ALA A 53 3.73 -23.15 -8.53
N GLY A 54 3.10 -23.40 -7.40
CA GLY A 54 1.89 -24.21 -7.32
C GLY A 54 1.12 -24.00 -6.01
N ILE A 55 -0.19 -24.26 -6.07
CA ILE A 55 -1.08 -24.23 -4.92
C ILE A 55 -0.66 -25.30 -3.89
N GLU A 56 -0.72 -24.94 -2.62
CA GLU A 56 -0.54 -25.87 -1.50
C GLU A 56 -1.65 -25.74 -0.47
N GLU A 57 -1.75 -26.75 0.40
CA GLU A 57 -2.61 -26.73 1.57
C GLU A 57 -1.84 -26.22 2.79
N ASP A 58 -2.47 -25.30 3.51
CA ASP A 58 -1.99 -24.85 4.81
C ASP A 58 -3.22 -24.48 5.67
N LEU A 59 -3.64 -25.44 6.49
CA LEU A 59 -4.83 -25.32 7.34
C LEU A 59 -4.71 -24.23 8.43
N SER A 60 -3.51 -23.66 8.64
CA SER A 60 -3.33 -22.51 9.54
C SER A 60 -3.83 -21.19 8.93
N LEU A 61 -4.06 -21.14 7.62
CA LEU A 61 -4.55 -19.97 6.91
C LEU A 61 -6.07 -19.98 6.75
N PRO A 62 -6.73 -18.81 6.73
CA PRO A 62 -8.11 -18.71 6.28
C PRO A 62 -8.27 -19.29 4.86
N GLY A 63 -9.18 -20.24 4.70
CA GLY A 63 -9.41 -20.94 3.43
C GLY A 63 -8.44 -22.09 3.14
N GLY A 64 -7.46 -22.36 4.01
CA GLY A 64 -6.62 -23.56 3.94
C GLY A 64 -5.67 -23.65 2.75
N ARG A 65 -5.47 -22.55 2.00
CA ARG A 65 -4.66 -22.53 0.77
C ARG A 65 -3.55 -21.48 0.83
N CYS A 66 -2.43 -21.79 0.22
CA CYS A 66 -1.37 -20.85 -0.12
C CYS A 66 -0.77 -21.19 -1.49
N VAL A 67 0.18 -20.39 -1.96
CA VAL A 67 1.01 -20.73 -3.12
C VAL A 67 2.46 -20.81 -2.69
N ALA A 68 3.15 -21.85 -3.13
CA ALA A 68 4.57 -22.00 -2.94
C ALA A 68 5.32 -21.64 -4.23
N ILE A 69 6.29 -20.75 -4.13
CA ILE A 69 7.28 -20.43 -5.17
C ILE A 69 8.60 -21.07 -4.74
N ARG A 70 9.08 -22.04 -5.52
CA ARG A 70 10.19 -22.91 -5.16
C ARG A 70 11.36 -22.79 -6.11
N ARG A 71 12.56 -23.01 -5.57
CA ARG A 71 13.78 -23.22 -6.35
C ARG A 71 14.74 -24.11 -5.59
N GLU A 72 15.12 -25.23 -6.20
CA GLU A 72 15.99 -26.25 -5.57
C GLU A 72 17.47 -25.85 -5.58
N LYS A 73 17.93 -25.24 -6.67
CA LYS A 73 19.35 -24.93 -6.92
C LYS A 73 19.54 -23.57 -7.58
N GLY A 74 20.74 -23.03 -7.40
CA GLY A 74 21.21 -21.78 -7.99
C GLY A 74 21.08 -20.58 -7.04
N SER A 75 21.56 -19.43 -7.50
CA SER A 75 21.51 -18.13 -6.80
C SER A 75 21.20 -17.00 -7.79
N GLY A 76 20.98 -15.79 -7.30
CA GLY A 76 21.01 -14.56 -8.11
C GLY A 76 19.85 -14.35 -9.11
N ALA A 77 18.76 -15.12 -9.00
CA ALA A 77 17.57 -14.99 -9.84
C ALA A 77 16.30 -14.81 -8.99
N PHE A 78 15.16 -14.54 -9.62
CA PHE A 78 13.87 -14.43 -8.92
C PHE A 78 12.73 -15.18 -9.62
N GLY A 79 11.87 -15.79 -8.80
CA GLY A 79 10.63 -16.43 -9.21
C GLY A 79 9.45 -15.52 -8.89
N ASN A 80 8.73 -15.02 -9.89
CA ASN A 80 7.68 -14.01 -9.69
C ASN A 80 6.29 -14.58 -10.01
N LEU A 81 5.51 -14.88 -8.97
CA LEU A 81 4.09 -15.17 -9.17
C LEU A 81 3.34 -13.85 -9.26
N MET A 82 2.65 -13.61 -10.38
CA MET A 82 2.01 -12.32 -10.60
C MET A 82 0.69 -12.40 -11.35
N GLN A 83 -0.05 -11.30 -11.25
CA GLN A 83 -1.25 -11.03 -12.03
C GLN A 83 -1.27 -9.54 -12.41
N ALA A 84 -1.81 -9.26 -13.59
CA ALA A 84 -2.16 -7.91 -14.02
C ALA A 84 -3.68 -7.80 -14.08
N VAL A 85 -4.24 -6.73 -13.52
CA VAL A 85 -5.67 -6.42 -13.57
C VAL A 85 -5.90 -5.05 -14.21
N ASP A 86 -7.09 -4.88 -14.79
CA ASP A 86 -7.54 -3.60 -15.32
C ASP A 86 -7.57 -2.55 -14.21
N ALA A 87 -6.99 -1.37 -14.46
CA ALA A 87 -6.91 -0.31 -13.46
C ALA A 87 -8.19 0.52 -13.34
N GLY A 88 -9.13 0.42 -14.28
CA GLY A 88 -10.35 1.21 -14.37
C GLY A 88 -11.09 1.41 -13.04
N PRO A 89 -11.34 0.35 -12.25
CA PRO A 89 -12.04 0.45 -10.97
C PRO A 89 -11.23 1.15 -9.87
N PHE A 90 -9.91 1.25 -10.04
CA PHE A 90 -8.98 1.79 -9.06
C PHE A 90 -8.49 3.19 -9.43
N ARG A 91 -8.74 3.68 -10.65
CA ARG A 91 -8.27 5.01 -11.11
C ARG A 91 -8.65 6.12 -10.13
N GLY A 92 -7.67 6.91 -9.72
CA GLY A 92 -7.84 8.00 -8.76
C GLY A 92 -8.13 7.54 -7.32
N LYS A 93 -7.93 6.26 -7.02
CA LYS A 93 -8.12 5.69 -5.68
C LYS A 93 -6.78 5.37 -5.02
N ARG A 94 -6.78 5.45 -3.70
CA ARG A 94 -5.77 4.83 -2.86
C ARG A 94 -6.15 3.38 -2.61
N ILE A 95 -5.24 2.46 -2.85
CA ILE A 95 -5.45 1.03 -2.66
C ILE A 95 -4.48 0.44 -1.63
N ARG A 96 -4.87 -0.67 -1.03
CA ARG A 96 -4.06 -1.47 -0.11
C ARG A 96 -3.98 -2.90 -0.58
N LEU A 97 -2.77 -3.37 -0.86
CA LEU A 97 -2.46 -4.78 -1.07
C LEU A 97 -1.98 -5.38 0.25
N ARG A 98 -2.54 -6.53 0.65
CA ARG A 98 -2.03 -7.34 1.75
C ARG A 98 -1.82 -8.78 1.34
N THR A 99 -0.82 -9.41 1.94
CA THR A 99 -0.60 -10.87 1.95
C THR A 99 0.26 -11.23 3.16
N ARG A 100 0.43 -12.52 3.44
CA ARG A 100 1.44 -13.01 4.38
C ARG A 100 2.42 -13.88 3.63
N MET A 101 3.67 -13.83 4.04
CA MET A 101 4.74 -14.60 3.44
C MET A 101 5.55 -15.31 4.52
N ARG A 102 6.10 -16.48 4.18
CA ARG A 102 7.16 -17.11 4.95
C ARG A 102 8.16 -17.75 4.00
N VAL A 103 9.42 -17.77 4.42
CA VAL A 103 10.54 -18.29 3.66
C VAL A 103 11.19 -19.43 4.42
N GLU A 104 11.36 -20.56 3.73
CA GLU A 104 12.14 -21.69 4.22
C GLU A 104 13.23 -21.99 3.19
N GLY A 105 14.49 -21.96 3.60
CA GLY A 105 15.60 -22.14 2.67
C GLY A 105 16.86 -21.41 3.09
N THR A 106 17.75 -21.19 2.13
CA THR A 106 19.07 -20.56 2.36
C THR A 106 19.31 -19.44 1.36
N GLY A 107 19.70 -18.27 1.89
CA GLY A 107 20.10 -17.09 1.09
C GLY A 107 18.99 -16.48 0.23
N GLY A 108 17.73 -16.87 0.42
CA GLY A 108 16.59 -16.35 -0.32
C GLY A 108 15.70 -15.46 0.52
N VAL A 109 15.02 -14.52 -0.13
CA VAL A 109 14.09 -13.59 0.52
C VAL A 109 12.76 -13.54 -0.22
N GLY A 110 11.67 -13.27 0.50
CA GLY A 110 10.32 -13.11 -0.05
C GLY A 110 9.87 -11.67 -0.02
N GLN A 111 9.23 -11.23 -1.10
CA GLN A 111 8.73 -9.86 -1.24
C GLN A 111 7.39 -9.87 -1.98
N ALA A 112 6.44 -9.05 -1.54
CA ALA A 112 5.27 -8.70 -2.34
C ALA A 112 5.55 -7.38 -3.08
N TRP A 113 4.81 -7.14 -4.15
CA TRP A 113 4.97 -5.93 -4.95
C TRP A 113 3.66 -5.47 -5.59
N LEU A 114 3.59 -4.17 -5.86
CA LEU A 114 2.49 -3.48 -6.52
C LEU A 114 3.09 -2.44 -7.47
N ARG A 115 2.65 -2.46 -8.73
CA ARG A 115 3.03 -1.48 -9.75
C ARG A 115 1.81 -1.02 -10.53
N VAL A 116 1.70 0.27 -10.75
CA VAL A 116 0.69 0.86 -11.64
C VAL A 116 1.37 1.23 -12.95
N ASP A 117 0.89 0.71 -14.07
CA ASP A 117 1.33 1.14 -15.40
C ASP A 117 0.28 2.09 -15.99
N ARG A 118 0.72 3.17 -16.63
CA ARG A 118 -0.15 4.20 -17.20
C ARG A 118 -0.41 3.98 -18.69
N GLU A 119 -1.44 4.65 -19.20
CA GLU A 119 -1.82 4.56 -20.62
C GLU A 119 -0.72 5.03 -21.58
N ASP A 120 0.12 5.97 -21.15
CA ASP A 120 1.27 6.50 -21.89
C ASP A 120 2.52 5.59 -21.83
N GLY A 121 2.41 4.43 -21.18
CA GLY A 121 3.52 3.48 -20.99
C GLY A 121 4.48 3.86 -19.86
N SER A 122 4.28 5.00 -19.19
CA SER A 122 5.08 5.36 -18.02
C SER A 122 4.65 4.57 -16.78
N MET A 123 5.58 4.38 -15.86
CA MET A 123 5.32 3.76 -14.57
C MET A 123 4.73 4.80 -13.60
N GLY A 124 3.63 4.44 -12.96
CA GLY A 124 3.03 5.17 -11.86
C GLY A 124 3.61 4.74 -10.50
N PHE A 125 2.74 4.44 -9.55
CA PHE A 125 3.15 3.93 -8.24
C PHE A 125 3.93 2.61 -8.37
N PHE A 126 4.99 2.45 -7.58
CA PHE A 126 5.75 1.22 -7.46
C PHE A 126 6.28 1.03 -6.04
N ASP A 127 6.02 -0.14 -5.46
CA ASP A 127 6.62 -0.62 -4.21
C ASP A 127 6.80 -2.13 -4.35
N ASN A 128 7.98 -2.63 -3.99
CA ASN A 128 8.34 -4.05 -4.04
C ASN A 128 8.87 -4.58 -2.69
N MET A 129 8.63 -3.87 -1.58
CA MET A 129 9.09 -4.24 -0.24
C MET A 129 10.60 -4.46 -0.11
N GLN A 130 11.44 -3.88 -0.97
CA GLN A 130 12.91 -4.04 -0.89
C GLN A 130 13.53 -3.59 0.44
N ASP A 131 12.86 -2.67 1.13
CA ASP A 131 13.25 -2.15 2.43
C ASP A 131 12.72 -2.99 3.61
N ARG A 132 11.87 -3.99 3.34
CA ARG A 132 11.16 -4.79 4.35
C ARG A 132 10.96 -6.24 3.89
N VAL A 133 12.03 -6.85 3.41
CA VAL A 133 12.04 -8.22 2.90
C VAL A 133 11.65 -9.23 3.98
N VAL A 134 11.00 -10.34 3.58
CA VAL A 134 10.67 -11.45 4.48
C VAL A 134 11.74 -12.53 4.38
N THR A 135 12.34 -12.87 5.51
CA THR A 135 13.32 -13.96 5.64
C THR A 135 12.90 -15.01 6.67
N ALA A 136 11.86 -14.72 7.46
CA ALA A 136 11.39 -15.59 8.53
C ALA A 136 10.65 -16.81 7.98
N SER A 137 10.81 -17.93 8.68
CA SER A 137 10.04 -19.16 8.45
C SER A 137 8.63 -19.10 9.06
N ALA A 138 8.36 -18.12 9.92
CA ALA A 138 7.02 -17.81 10.41
C ALA A 138 6.28 -16.86 9.45
N TRP A 139 4.95 -16.95 9.41
CA TRP A 139 4.11 -16.05 8.62
C TRP A 139 4.32 -14.59 9.03
N THR A 140 4.76 -13.77 8.09
CA THR A 140 5.02 -12.34 8.25
C THR A 140 4.08 -11.55 7.35
N ASP A 141 3.42 -10.52 7.91
CA ASP A 141 2.53 -9.65 7.15
C ASP A 141 3.29 -8.77 6.15
N GLY A 142 2.83 -8.76 4.90
CA GLY A 142 3.23 -7.82 3.85
C GLY A 142 2.07 -6.88 3.54
N THR A 143 2.31 -5.57 3.63
CA THR A 143 1.32 -4.54 3.28
C THR A 143 1.95 -3.48 2.39
N ILE A 144 1.25 -3.15 1.30
CA ILE A 144 1.60 -2.05 0.40
C ILE A 144 0.38 -1.14 0.27
N VAL A 145 0.58 0.16 0.43
CA VAL A 145 -0.46 1.18 0.19
C VAL A 145 0.04 2.10 -0.92
N GLY A 146 -0.73 2.20 -1.99
CA GLY A 146 -0.35 2.95 -3.18
C GLY A 146 -1.49 3.74 -3.78
N ASP A 147 -1.15 4.80 -4.49
CA ASP A 147 -2.10 5.63 -5.22
C ASP A 147 -2.14 5.23 -6.69
N VAL A 148 -3.34 5.02 -7.22
CA VAL A 148 -3.55 4.66 -8.61
C VAL A 148 -3.84 5.91 -9.43
N ALA A 149 -2.98 6.20 -10.40
CA ALA A 149 -3.11 7.39 -11.24
C ALA A 149 -4.46 7.41 -12.00
N ALA A 150 -4.96 8.61 -12.29
CA ALA A 150 -6.20 8.77 -13.05
C ALA A 150 -6.11 8.16 -14.47
N ASN A 151 -4.94 8.22 -15.09
CA ASN A 151 -4.63 7.61 -16.39
C ASN A 151 -3.98 6.21 -16.26
N ALA A 152 -4.22 5.50 -15.15
CA ALA A 152 -3.71 4.14 -14.98
C ALA A 152 -4.36 3.18 -15.98
N LYS A 153 -3.56 2.31 -16.58
CA LYS A 153 -4.00 1.26 -17.50
C LYS A 153 -4.11 -0.08 -16.78
N THR A 154 -3.05 -0.49 -16.08
CA THR A 154 -3.02 -1.76 -15.36
C THR A 154 -2.49 -1.59 -13.95
N VAL A 155 -3.02 -2.42 -13.05
CA VAL A 155 -2.45 -2.66 -11.72
C VAL A 155 -1.81 -4.04 -11.75
N ASN A 156 -0.50 -4.09 -11.59
CA ASN A 156 0.28 -5.31 -11.55
C ASN A 156 0.65 -5.61 -10.10
N ILE A 157 0.44 -6.85 -9.69
CA ILE A 157 0.77 -7.29 -8.33
C ILE A 157 1.38 -8.67 -8.35
N GLY A 158 2.07 -9.00 -7.27
CA GLY A 158 2.54 -10.35 -7.06
C GLY A 158 3.37 -10.51 -5.81
N ALA A 159 3.98 -11.68 -5.73
CA ALA A 159 5.06 -11.96 -4.80
C ALA A 159 6.18 -12.67 -5.53
N PHE A 160 7.41 -12.40 -5.13
CA PHE A 160 8.57 -13.07 -5.70
C PHE A 160 9.53 -13.59 -4.64
N PHE A 161 10.16 -14.71 -4.97
CA PHE A 161 11.25 -15.31 -4.22
C PHE A 161 12.56 -14.93 -4.90
N LEU A 162 13.48 -14.28 -4.18
CA LEU A 162 14.70 -13.70 -4.74
C LEU A 162 15.96 -14.30 -4.11
N GLY A 163 16.98 -14.52 -4.94
CA GLY A 163 18.39 -14.62 -4.54
C GLY A 163 18.88 -16.02 -4.18
N GLY A 164 18.06 -16.83 -3.52
CA GLY A 164 18.49 -18.11 -2.95
C GLY A 164 17.79 -19.35 -3.49
N ARG A 165 17.79 -20.38 -2.64
CA ARG A 165 17.08 -21.66 -2.84
C ARG A 165 16.18 -21.94 -1.64
N GLY A 166 15.13 -22.72 -1.89
CA GLY A 166 14.10 -23.06 -0.92
C GLY A 166 12.70 -22.72 -1.46
N VAL A 167 11.81 -22.35 -0.56
CA VAL A 167 10.42 -22.05 -0.83
C VAL A 167 10.00 -20.75 -0.17
N LEU A 168 9.37 -19.88 -0.96
CA LEU A 168 8.52 -18.81 -0.47
C LEU A 168 7.09 -19.31 -0.50
N ARG A 169 6.41 -19.34 0.65
CA ARG A 169 4.96 -19.54 0.70
C ARG A 169 4.27 -18.20 0.84
N VAL A 170 3.21 -18.02 0.06
CA VAL A 170 2.44 -16.78 -0.07
C VAL A 170 0.98 -17.10 0.26
N ALA A 171 0.47 -16.47 1.31
CA ALA A 171 -0.92 -16.56 1.71
C ALA A 171 -1.82 -15.77 0.74
N PRO A 172 -3.16 -15.96 0.81
CA PRO A 172 -4.10 -15.18 0.03
C PRO A 172 -3.82 -13.67 0.00
N PHE A 173 -4.09 -13.06 -1.15
CA PHE A 173 -4.00 -11.61 -1.31
C PHE A 173 -5.33 -10.95 -0.96
N THR A 174 -5.28 -9.75 -0.39
CA THR A 174 -6.42 -8.82 -0.37
C THR A 174 -6.04 -7.52 -1.06
N LEU A 175 -6.98 -6.97 -1.83
CA LEU A 175 -6.85 -5.67 -2.49
C LEU A 175 -8.06 -4.82 -2.12
N GLU A 176 -7.83 -3.75 -1.38
CA GLU A 176 -8.88 -2.89 -0.82
C GLU A 176 -8.74 -1.47 -1.37
N ILE A 177 -9.87 -0.83 -1.70
CA ILE A 177 -9.91 0.61 -1.94
C ILE A 177 -10.06 1.33 -0.60
N LEU A 178 -9.14 2.24 -0.29
CA LEU A 178 -9.11 3.01 0.95
C LEU A 178 -9.84 4.36 0.84
N GLY A 179 -10.20 4.77 -0.37
CA GLY A 179 -10.79 6.06 -0.68
C GLY A 179 -10.12 6.72 -1.87
N ASP A 180 -10.38 8.01 -2.05
CA ASP A 180 -9.75 8.79 -3.11
C ASP A 180 -8.25 8.99 -2.86
N THR A 181 -7.47 9.01 -3.93
CA THR A 181 -6.07 9.44 -3.88
C THR A 181 -6.03 10.85 -3.31
N PRO A 182 -5.26 11.11 -2.22
CA PRO A 182 -5.14 12.45 -1.68
C PRO A 182 -4.64 13.39 -2.76
N ALA A 183 -5.26 14.56 -2.87
CA ALA A 183 -4.80 15.59 -3.78
C ALA A 183 -3.35 15.98 -3.43
N VAL A 184 -2.40 15.57 -4.27
CA VAL A 184 -1.03 16.07 -4.19
C VAL A 184 -1.05 17.47 -4.77
N HIS A 185 -1.37 18.45 -3.93
CA HIS A 185 -1.10 19.85 -4.26
C HIS A 185 0.42 20.06 -4.14
N ALA A 186 1.13 19.76 -5.23
CA ALA A 186 2.46 20.29 -5.45
C ALA A 186 2.29 21.80 -5.62
N GLN A 187 2.63 22.58 -4.59
CA GLN A 187 2.70 24.02 -4.78
C GLN A 187 3.86 24.28 -5.76
N PRO A 188 3.66 25.07 -6.82
CA PRO A 188 4.75 25.44 -7.70
C PRO A 188 5.84 26.16 -6.91
N ALA A 189 7.08 26.07 -7.38
CA ALA A 189 8.17 26.83 -6.80
C ALA A 189 7.80 28.32 -6.85
N ARG A 190 7.85 28.97 -5.68
CA ARG A 190 7.60 30.39 -5.53
C ARG A 190 8.53 30.98 -4.49
N ALA A 191 8.78 32.28 -4.60
CA ALA A 191 9.47 33.01 -3.56
C ALA A 191 8.64 32.99 -2.25
N LEU A 192 9.35 32.90 -1.13
CA LEU A 192 8.77 33.13 0.18
C LEU A 192 8.60 34.64 0.39
N THR A 193 7.52 35.04 1.04
CA THR A 193 7.42 36.38 1.60
C THR A 193 8.34 36.49 2.83
N GLU A 194 8.73 37.69 3.23
CA GLU A 194 9.52 37.89 4.47
C GLU A 194 8.79 37.30 5.69
N ARG A 195 7.47 37.48 5.77
CA ARG A 195 6.62 36.87 6.81
C ARG A 195 6.65 35.34 6.73
N GLY A 196 6.52 34.78 5.53
CA GLY A 196 6.56 33.33 5.30
C GLY A 196 7.90 32.73 5.73
N LEU A 197 9.01 33.40 5.41
CA LEU A 197 10.34 33.01 5.87
C LEU A 197 10.46 33.05 7.40
N ALA A 198 9.99 34.13 8.03
CA ALA A 198 9.98 34.23 9.50
C ALA A 198 9.11 33.16 10.17
N ASN A 199 7.95 32.84 9.57
CA ASN A 199 7.06 31.77 10.03
C ASN A 199 7.74 30.40 9.95
N LEU A 200 8.38 30.10 8.82
CA LEU A 200 9.10 28.84 8.63
C LEU A 200 10.28 28.72 9.59
N ALA A 201 11.04 29.79 9.81
CA ALA A 201 12.14 29.79 10.77
C ALA A 201 11.67 29.50 12.21
N ALA A 202 10.57 30.13 12.63
CA ALA A 202 9.94 29.86 13.93
C ALA A 202 9.43 28.41 14.03
N PHE A 203 8.75 27.92 12.99
CA PHE A 203 8.30 26.53 12.91
C PHE A 203 9.47 25.55 13.04
N THR A 204 10.57 25.74 12.29
CA THR A 204 11.71 24.82 12.33
C THR A 204 12.39 24.78 13.69
N ARG A 205 12.39 25.91 14.43
CA ARG A 205 12.89 25.95 15.82
C ARG A 205 12.00 25.14 16.74
N ALA A 206 10.68 25.36 16.69
CA ALA A 206 9.72 24.60 17.50
C ALA A 206 9.78 23.10 17.18
N LEU A 207 9.83 22.75 15.89
CA LEU A 207 9.98 21.36 15.43
C LEU A 207 11.26 20.71 15.99
N GLY A 208 12.38 21.44 15.97
CA GLY A 208 13.64 20.98 16.54
C GLY A 208 13.57 20.76 18.05
N TYR A 209 12.99 21.71 18.80
CA TYR A 209 12.81 21.56 20.24
C TYR A 209 11.94 20.35 20.59
N ILE A 210 10.81 20.19 19.93
CA ILE A 210 9.88 19.10 20.25
C ILE A 210 10.49 17.75 19.86
N ARG A 211 11.10 17.66 18.68
CA ARG A 211 11.70 16.42 18.18
C ARG A 211 12.81 15.88 19.09
N PHE A 212 13.64 16.75 19.64
CA PHE A 212 14.86 16.34 20.33
C PHE A 212 14.81 16.49 21.85
N PHE A 213 13.89 17.30 22.37
CA PHE A 213 13.88 17.65 23.80
C PHE A 213 12.53 17.44 24.48
N HIS A 214 11.45 17.12 23.77
CA HIS A 214 10.16 16.83 24.41
C HIS A 214 10.13 15.38 24.92
N PRO A 215 9.81 15.13 26.20
CA PRO A 215 9.95 13.81 26.82
C PRO A 215 8.80 12.83 26.51
N SER A 216 7.89 13.17 25.60
CA SER A 216 6.71 12.34 25.32
C SER A 216 7.00 11.17 24.39
N ASP A 217 6.43 10.00 24.68
CA ASP A 217 6.49 8.82 23.80
C ASP A 217 5.90 9.11 22.42
N ALA A 218 4.90 10.00 22.38
CA ALA A 218 4.31 10.49 21.14
C ALA A 218 5.35 11.18 20.25
N ALA A 219 6.22 12.03 20.82
CA ALA A 219 7.31 12.66 20.09
C ALA A 219 8.37 11.61 19.68
N ALA A 220 8.75 10.70 20.57
CA ALA A 220 9.75 9.67 20.28
C ALA A 220 9.35 8.75 19.11
N SER A 221 8.06 8.44 18.96
CA SER A 221 7.53 7.55 17.92
C SER A 221 7.05 8.27 16.65
N ALA A 222 7.17 9.60 16.59
CA ALA A 222 6.61 10.38 15.49
C ALA A 222 7.39 10.25 14.17
N ASN A 223 6.65 10.30 13.05
CA ASN A 223 7.25 10.43 11.71
C ASN A 223 7.62 11.90 11.42
N TRP A 224 8.82 12.29 11.84
CA TRP A 224 9.29 13.67 11.75
C TRP A 224 9.41 14.22 10.33
N ASN A 225 9.71 13.38 9.33
CA ASN A 225 9.76 13.81 7.94
C ASN A 225 8.37 14.24 7.46
N ARG A 226 7.33 13.47 7.80
CA ARG A 226 5.95 13.82 7.49
C ARG A 226 5.51 15.09 8.21
N LEU A 227 5.85 15.23 9.49
CA LEU A 227 5.50 16.41 10.28
C LEU A 227 6.18 17.68 9.75
N ALA A 228 7.43 17.60 9.31
CA ALA A 228 8.14 18.73 8.71
C ALA A 228 7.40 19.26 7.46
N ILE A 229 6.94 18.37 6.57
CA ILE A 229 6.23 18.75 5.34
C ILE A 229 4.87 19.38 5.64
N LEU A 230 4.09 18.76 6.54
CA LEU A 230 2.75 19.25 6.88
C LEU A 230 2.80 20.56 7.67
N GLY A 231 3.70 20.64 8.65
CA GLY A 231 3.85 21.80 9.52
C GLY A 231 4.40 23.03 8.79
N ALA A 232 5.34 22.85 7.86
CA ALA A 232 5.83 23.94 7.01
C ALA A 232 4.68 24.60 6.23
N ARG A 233 3.81 23.80 5.60
CA ARG A 233 2.63 24.31 4.89
C ARG A 233 1.65 25.04 5.81
N ALA A 234 1.42 24.52 7.01
CA ALA A 234 0.49 25.12 7.97
C ALA A 234 1.02 26.45 8.54
N ALA A 235 2.32 26.54 8.80
CA ALA A 235 2.97 27.69 9.41
C ALA A 235 3.22 28.83 8.42
N GLU A 236 3.67 28.52 7.20
CA GLU A 236 4.10 29.55 6.23
C GLU A 236 3.01 30.60 5.97
N GLY A 237 1.77 30.16 5.79
CA GLY A 237 0.62 31.01 5.46
C GLY A 237 0.04 31.80 6.64
N ALA A 238 0.68 31.81 7.82
CA ALA A 238 0.20 32.59 8.95
C ALA A 238 0.36 34.10 8.69
N THR A 239 -0.70 34.86 8.89
CA THR A 239 -0.74 36.28 8.53
C THR A 239 -0.17 37.21 9.60
N SER A 240 -0.04 36.72 10.84
CA SER A 240 0.49 37.46 11.98
C SER A 240 1.19 36.54 12.99
N ALA A 241 1.92 37.12 13.96
CA ALA A 241 2.55 36.35 15.03
C ALA A 241 1.52 35.61 15.93
N PRO A 242 0.38 36.23 16.34
CA PRO A 242 -0.67 35.50 17.05
C PRO A 242 -1.29 34.36 16.24
N ASP A 243 -1.52 34.55 14.93
CA ASP A 243 -2.02 33.49 14.04
C ASP A 243 -1.02 32.33 13.98
N LEU A 244 0.28 32.64 13.81
CA LEU A 244 1.33 31.64 13.83
C LEU A 244 1.34 30.86 15.16
N ALA A 245 1.31 31.55 16.30
CA ALA A 245 1.31 30.90 17.61
C ALA A 245 0.12 29.95 17.78
N SER A 246 -1.09 30.38 17.37
CA SER A 246 -2.29 29.52 17.43
C SER A 246 -2.15 28.28 16.54
N ARG A 247 -1.61 28.44 15.33
CA ARG A 247 -1.39 27.31 14.41
C ARG A 247 -0.35 26.34 14.92
N LEU A 248 0.77 26.84 15.46
CA LEU A 248 1.83 25.99 16.00
C LEU A 248 1.35 25.23 17.23
N GLN A 249 0.61 25.88 18.14
CA GLN A 249 0.00 25.20 19.28
C GLN A 249 -0.93 24.08 18.81
N LYS A 250 -1.89 24.37 17.94
CA LYS A 250 -2.81 23.36 17.40
C LYS A 250 -2.09 22.22 16.69
N PHE A 251 -1.04 22.53 15.92
CA PHE A 251 -0.27 21.55 15.19
C PHE A 251 0.50 20.62 16.13
N PHE A 252 1.14 21.15 17.17
CA PHE A 252 2.00 20.37 18.05
C PHE A 252 1.32 19.74 19.26
N VAL A 253 0.09 20.10 19.60
CA VAL A 253 -0.70 19.52 20.71
C VAL A 253 -0.62 17.98 20.83
N PRO A 254 -0.62 17.18 19.74
CA PRO A 254 -0.50 15.72 19.88
C PRO A 254 0.87 15.22 20.36
N TRP A 255 1.90 16.08 20.35
CA TRP A 255 3.30 15.74 20.57
C TRP A 255 4.01 16.62 21.61
N ALA A 256 3.31 17.66 22.11
CA ALA A 256 3.78 18.63 23.10
C ALA A 256 3.00 18.50 24.42
#